data_AF-A0A1M4SWF7-F1
#
_entry.id   AF-A0A1M4SWF7-F1
#
_cell.length_a   1.000
_cell.length_b   1.000
_cell.length_c   1.000
_cell.angle_alpha   90.00
_cell.angle_beta   90.00
_cell.angle_gamma   90.00
#
_symmetry.space_group_name_H-M   'P 1'
#
loop_
_entity.id
_entity.type
_entity.pdbx_description
1 polymer ?
#
loop_
_entity_poly.entity_id
_entity_poly.type
_entity_poly.pdbx_seq_one_letter_code
_entity_poly.pdbx_strand_id
1 'polypeptide(L)'
;MENIDLTIFNLVKWLQEKVEEAGAKGLVFGLSGGIDSAVVAGLAKKAFPNNSLGIIMPCHSDSIDEEHGVLVAEKLNLDTEKVDLSNSFDVLFDSIKVENKNKMAISNLKPRLRMTTLYYFAQNNNYLVVGSSNKSEFTVGYFTKHGDSGVDLLPLASFVKSEIRELAKSLGIPNIIIEKPPTAGLWENQTDEKEMGFSYEVLDNYIKTGKGPKELVNKIKKMNLVSQHKRAYPPIFEE
;
A
#
# COMPACT_ATOMS: atom_id res chain seq x y z
N MET A 1 11.95 9.22 -14.51
CA MET A 1 11.81 7.92 -15.22
C MET A 1 12.03 8.15 -16.72
N GLU A 2 12.72 7.28 -17.47
CA GLU A 2 13.07 7.59 -18.89
C GLU A 2 11.87 7.64 -19.84
N ASN A 3 10.85 6.79 -19.63
CA ASN A 3 9.58 6.86 -20.35
C ASN A 3 8.41 6.43 -19.45
N ILE A 4 7.66 7.40 -18.93
CA ILE A 4 6.58 7.17 -17.96
C ILE A 4 5.38 6.46 -18.60
N ASP A 5 5.04 6.80 -19.84
CA ASP A 5 3.88 6.22 -20.53
C ASP A 5 4.14 4.77 -20.92
N LEU A 6 5.36 4.47 -21.38
CA LEU A 6 5.78 3.09 -21.62
C LEU A 6 5.80 2.27 -20.32
N THR A 7 6.20 2.90 -19.20
CA THR A 7 6.18 2.24 -17.89
C THR A 7 4.75 1.90 -17.46
N ILE A 8 3.81 2.84 -17.60
CA ILE A 8 2.39 2.61 -17.31
C ILE A 8 1.83 1.52 -18.22
N PHE A 9 2.13 1.56 -19.51
CA PHE A 9 1.73 0.53 -20.46
C PHE A 9 2.21 -0.87 -20.04
N ASN A 10 3.49 -0.99 -19.67
CA ASN A 10 4.07 -2.26 -19.23
C ASN A 10 3.46 -2.74 -17.90
N LEU A 11 3.19 -1.84 -16.95
CA LEU A 11 2.52 -2.19 -15.69
C LEU A 11 1.08 -2.67 -15.90
N VAL A 12 0.33 -1.99 -16.77
CA VAL A 12 -1.02 -2.39 -17.15
C VAL A 12 -1.02 -3.77 -17.79
N LYS A 13 -0.11 -4.02 -18.74
CA LYS A 13 0.03 -5.32 -19.39
C LYS A 13 0.40 -6.41 -18.39
N TRP A 14 1.35 -6.14 -17.49
CA TRP A 14 1.77 -7.08 -16.46
C TRP A 14 0.62 -7.46 -15.51
N LEU A 15 -0.22 -6.49 -15.11
CA LEU A 15 -1.42 -6.77 -14.31
C LEU A 15 -2.41 -7.67 -15.06
N GLN A 16 -2.60 -7.44 -16.36
CA GLN A 16 -3.47 -8.27 -17.20
C GLN A 16 -2.97 -9.71 -17.30
N GLU A 17 -1.68 -9.88 -17.60
CA GLU A 17 -1.01 -11.19 -17.67
C GLU A 17 -1.14 -11.95 -16.35
N LYS A 18 -0.93 -11.29 -15.20
CA LYS A 18 -1.01 -11.96 -13.89
C LYS A 18 -2.42 -12.42 -13.51
N VAL A 19 -3.44 -11.66 -13.87
CA VAL A 19 -4.83 -12.07 -13.67
C VAL A 19 -5.19 -13.24 -14.59
N GLU A 20 -4.74 -13.23 -15.85
CA GLU A 20 -4.94 -14.32 -16.79
C GLU A 20 -4.25 -15.62 -16.33
N GLU A 21 -2.99 -15.56 -15.94
CA GLU A 21 -2.22 -16.70 -15.40
C GLU A 21 -2.91 -17.35 -14.20
N ALA A 22 -3.56 -16.56 -13.35
CA ALA A 22 -4.27 -17.03 -12.18
C ALA A 22 -5.69 -17.57 -12.48
N GLY A 23 -6.19 -17.41 -13.71
CA GLY A 23 -7.60 -17.67 -14.04
C GLY A 23 -8.57 -16.76 -13.28
N ALA A 24 -8.10 -15.60 -12.83
CA ALA A 24 -8.89 -14.60 -12.13
C ALA A 24 -9.66 -13.72 -13.13
N LYS A 25 -10.58 -12.90 -12.62
CA LYS A 25 -11.48 -12.05 -13.42
C LYS A 25 -11.16 -10.56 -13.32
N GLY A 26 -10.35 -10.13 -12.36
CA GLY A 26 -10.15 -8.72 -12.08
C GLY A 26 -9.29 -8.46 -10.86
N LEU A 27 -9.34 -7.22 -10.37
CA LEU A 27 -8.48 -6.72 -9.30
C LEU A 27 -9.31 -6.05 -8.20
N VAL A 28 -8.90 -6.27 -6.95
CA VAL A 28 -9.41 -5.53 -5.78
C VAL A 28 -8.24 -4.94 -5.00
N PHE A 29 -8.43 -3.75 -4.44
CA PHE A 29 -7.39 -3.04 -3.69
C PHE A 29 -7.99 -2.09 -2.65
N GLY A 30 -7.22 -1.78 -1.62
CA GLY A 30 -7.61 -0.75 -0.65
C GLY A 30 -7.40 0.64 -1.22
N LEU A 31 -8.38 1.53 -1.04
CA LEU A 31 -8.31 2.94 -1.46
C LEU A 31 -8.30 3.84 -0.22
N SER A 32 -7.10 4.26 0.19
CA SER A 32 -6.88 4.94 1.49
C SER A 32 -6.86 6.46 1.41
N GLY A 33 -6.99 7.04 0.21
CA GLY A 33 -6.76 8.48 -0.01
C GLY A 33 -5.27 8.88 -0.03
N GLY A 34 -4.36 7.91 0.08
CA GLY A 34 -2.92 8.09 -0.10
C GLY A 34 -2.46 7.86 -1.54
N ILE A 35 -1.32 8.47 -1.91
CA ILE A 35 -0.80 8.46 -3.28
C ILE A 35 -0.56 7.05 -3.84
N ASP A 36 -0.05 6.11 -3.05
CA ASP A 36 0.30 4.78 -3.56
C ASP A 36 -0.95 4.00 -3.94
N SER A 37 -1.99 4.03 -3.08
CA SER A 37 -3.29 3.42 -3.39
C SER A 37 -3.96 4.09 -4.59
N ALA A 38 -3.78 5.41 -4.77
CA ALA A 38 -4.32 6.14 -5.91
C ALA A 38 -3.63 5.75 -7.23
N VAL A 39 -2.32 5.50 -7.21
CA VAL A 39 -1.58 4.96 -8.38
C VAL A 39 -2.05 3.54 -8.70
N VAL A 40 -2.23 2.68 -7.68
CA VAL A 40 -2.83 1.35 -7.88
C VAL A 40 -4.20 1.46 -8.52
N ALA A 41 -5.05 2.37 -8.04
CA ALA A 41 -6.37 2.62 -8.61
C ALA A 41 -6.32 3.01 -10.09
N GLY A 42 -5.44 3.94 -10.46
CA GLY A 42 -5.25 4.36 -11.84
C GLY A 42 -4.77 3.24 -12.75
N LEU A 43 -3.81 2.42 -12.28
CA LEU A 43 -3.31 1.26 -13.02
C LEU A 43 -4.38 0.17 -13.17
N ALA A 44 -5.08 -0.16 -12.09
CA ALA A 44 -6.11 -1.19 -12.07
C ALA A 44 -7.29 -0.82 -12.97
N LYS A 45 -7.74 0.45 -12.95
CA LYS A 45 -8.81 0.92 -13.84
C LYS A 45 -8.42 0.86 -15.32
N LYS A 46 -7.16 1.19 -15.65
CA LYS A 46 -6.65 1.05 -17.02
C LYS A 46 -6.56 -0.43 -17.45
N ALA A 47 -6.13 -1.31 -16.56
CA ALA A 47 -5.98 -2.74 -16.84
C ALA A 47 -7.33 -3.46 -16.97
N PHE A 48 -8.27 -3.14 -16.09
CA PHE A 48 -9.58 -3.78 -15.97
C PHE A 48 -10.68 -2.74 -15.79
N PRO A 49 -11.12 -2.05 -16.88
CA PRO A 49 -12.08 -0.95 -16.79
C PRO A 49 -13.40 -1.29 -16.11
N ASN A 50 -13.86 -2.54 -16.20
CA ASN A 50 -15.12 -3.01 -15.63
C ASN A 50 -14.94 -4.00 -14.46
N ASN A 51 -13.70 -4.43 -14.20
CA ASN A 51 -13.39 -5.49 -13.23
C ASN A 51 -12.28 -5.03 -12.27
N SER A 52 -12.34 -3.76 -11.85
CA SER A 52 -11.45 -3.18 -10.86
C SER A 52 -12.28 -2.55 -9.75
N LEU A 53 -12.03 -2.97 -8.50
CA LEU A 53 -12.82 -2.59 -7.34
C LEU A 53 -11.92 -1.97 -6.26
N GLY A 54 -12.20 -0.72 -5.89
CA GLY A 54 -11.56 -0.05 -4.75
C GLY A 54 -12.37 -0.23 -3.48
N ILE A 55 -11.75 -0.64 -2.37
CA ILE A 55 -12.43 -0.74 -1.06
C ILE A 55 -11.93 0.37 -0.13
N ILE A 56 -12.84 1.22 0.32
CA ILE A 56 -12.57 2.27 1.30
C ILE A 56 -12.86 1.72 2.70
N MET A 57 -11.83 1.63 3.54
CA MET A 57 -11.86 0.89 4.81
C MET A 57 -11.41 1.73 6.01
N PRO A 58 -12.22 2.72 6.45
CA PRO A 58 -11.91 3.48 7.66
C PRO A 58 -11.90 2.54 8.88
N CYS A 59 -11.03 2.84 9.84
CA CYS A 59 -10.89 2.06 11.06
C CYS A 59 -10.34 2.99 12.15
N HIS A 60 -11.21 3.78 12.76
CA HIS A 60 -10.83 4.96 13.55
C HIS A 60 -9.80 5.81 12.79
N SER A 61 -10.13 6.13 11.55
CA SER A 61 -9.30 6.90 10.61
C SER A 61 -9.79 8.34 10.55
N ASP A 62 -8.93 9.24 10.09
CA ASP A 62 -9.33 10.62 9.81
C ASP A 62 -10.35 10.62 8.65
N SER A 63 -11.43 11.41 8.76
CA SER A 63 -12.46 11.50 7.72
C SER A 63 -11.89 12.03 6.40
N ILE A 64 -10.83 12.84 6.45
CA ILE A 64 -10.20 13.37 5.24
C ILE A 64 -9.58 12.28 4.36
N ASP A 65 -9.12 11.17 4.96
CA ASP A 65 -8.56 10.04 4.21
C ASP A 65 -9.66 9.35 3.38
N GLU A 66 -10.87 9.24 3.95
CA GLU A 66 -12.04 8.71 3.25
C GLU A 66 -12.47 9.65 2.12
N GLU A 67 -12.61 10.95 2.38
CA GLU A 67 -12.97 11.96 1.38
C GLU A 67 -11.99 11.96 0.19
N HIS A 68 -10.69 11.83 0.49
CA HIS A 68 -9.64 11.71 -0.52
C HIS A 68 -9.73 10.41 -1.33
N GLY A 69 -10.10 9.29 -0.70
CA GLY A 69 -10.38 8.03 -1.39
C GLY A 69 -11.53 8.19 -2.38
N VAL A 70 -12.65 8.80 -1.95
CA VAL A 70 -13.81 9.09 -2.80
C VAL A 70 -13.41 10.01 -3.96
N LEU A 71 -12.64 11.08 -3.70
CA LEU A 71 -12.15 11.99 -4.73
C LEU A 71 -11.35 11.27 -5.83
N VAL A 72 -10.47 10.33 -5.45
CA VAL A 72 -9.72 9.52 -6.42
C VAL A 72 -10.65 8.62 -7.22
N ALA A 73 -11.62 7.98 -6.56
CA ALA A 73 -12.58 7.10 -7.22
C ALA A 73 -13.41 7.86 -8.27
N GLU A 74 -13.96 9.02 -7.91
CA GLU A 74 -14.72 9.89 -8.82
C GLU A 74 -13.87 10.34 -10.00
N LYS A 75 -12.63 10.78 -9.74
CA LYS A 75 -11.71 11.22 -10.79
C LYS A 75 -11.42 10.14 -11.83
N LEU A 76 -11.36 8.88 -11.40
CA LEU A 76 -11.03 7.73 -12.23
C LEU A 76 -12.27 6.98 -12.76
N ASN A 77 -13.48 7.40 -12.37
CA ASN A 77 -14.73 6.66 -12.62
C ASN A 77 -14.63 5.19 -12.17
N LEU A 78 -14.11 4.96 -10.96
CA LEU A 78 -13.81 3.65 -10.38
C LEU A 78 -14.99 3.14 -9.54
N ASP A 79 -15.31 1.85 -9.66
CA ASP A 79 -16.28 1.20 -8.78
C ASP A 79 -15.68 1.04 -7.37
N THR A 80 -16.47 1.38 -6.36
CA THR A 80 -16.00 1.33 -4.97
C THR A 80 -17.05 0.78 -4.01
N GLU A 81 -16.56 0.19 -2.93
CA GLU A 81 -17.35 -0.24 -1.77
C GLU A 81 -16.73 0.35 -0.51
N LYS A 82 -17.58 0.66 0.48
CA LYS A 82 -17.15 1.15 1.79
C LYS A 82 -17.43 0.09 2.86
N VAL A 83 -16.41 -0.21 3.66
CA VAL A 83 -16.55 -1.09 4.84
C VAL A 83 -15.89 -0.42 6.04
N ASP A 84 -16.70 0.11 6.95
CA ASP A 84 -16.19 0.64 8.22
C ASP A 84 -15.79 -0.50 9.17
N LEU A 85 -14.51 -0.55 9.51
CA LEU A 85 -13.92 -1.59 10.34
C LEU A 85 -13.74 -1.17 11.80
N SER A 86 -14.22 0.01 12.20
CA SER A 86 -14.01 0.57 13.54
C SER A 86 -14.63 -0.33 14.61
N ASN A 87 -15.88 -0.76 14.44
CA ASN A 87 -16.54 -1.67 15.38
C ASN A 87 -15.85 -3.06 15.43
N SER A 88 -15.45 -3.60 14.28
CA SER A 88 -14.73 -4.88 14.22
C SER A 88 -13.38 -4.80 14.95
N PHE A 89 -12.70 -3.67 14.83
CA PHE A 89 -11.48 -3.38 15.56
C PHE A 89 -11.72 -3.29 17.07
N ASP A 90 -12.76 -2.56 17.51
CA ASP A 90 -13.08 -2.40 18.93
C ASP A 90 -13.40 -3.74 19.60
N VAL A 91 -14.25 -4.56 18.96
CA VAL A 91 -14.60 -5.90 19.48
C VAL A 91 -13.36 -6.80 19.58
N LEU A 92 -12.49 -6.79 18.57
CA LEU A 92 -11.25 -7.56 18.60
C LEU A 92 -10.32 -7.05 19.70
N PHE A 93 -10.18 -5.72 19.80
CA PHE A 93 -9.33 -5.08 20.79
C PHE A 93 -9.76 -5.40 22.22
N ASP A 94 -11.06 -5.27 22.52
CA ASP A 94 -11.63 -5.60 23.84
C ASP A 94 -11.54 -7.09 24.19
N SER A 95 -11.53 -7.96 23.17
CA SER A 95 -11.32 -9.40 23.34
C SER A 95 -9.88 -9.76 23.72
N ILE A 96 -8.90 -8.91 23.39
CA ILE A 96 -7.50 -9.05 23.76
C ILE A 96 -7.34 -8.54 25.21
N LYS A 97 -7.73 -9.36 26.18
CA LYS A 97 -7.68 -9.05 27.64
C LYS A 97 -6.27 -9.08 28.25
N VAL A 98 -5.26 -8.62 27.49
CA VAL A 98 -3.85 -8.63 27.90
C VAL A 98 -3.32 -7.20 27.88
N GLU A 99 -2.47 -6.86 28.84
CA GLU A 99 -1.83 -5.54 28.92
C GLU A 99 -1.12 -5.20 27.60
N ASN A 100 -1.51 -4.07 27.00
CA ASN A 100 -0.84 -3.55 25.83
C ASN A 100 0.51 -2.92 26.21
N LYS A 101 1.60 -3.65 25.96
CA LYS A 101 2.97 -3.17 26.15
C LYS A 101 3.56 -2.47 24.93
N ASN A 102 2.89 -2.51 23.78
CA ASN A 102 3.40 -1.98 22.52
C ASN A 102 2.28 -1.40 21.65
N LYS A 103 2.20 -0.07 21.58
CA LYS A 103 1.22 0.65 20.75
C LYS A 103 1.19 0.18 19.29
N MET A 104 2.35 -0.20 18.73
CA MET A 104 2.44 -0.71 17.37
C MET A 104 1.74 -2.06 17.18
N ALA A 105 1.63 -2.88 18.23
CA ALA A 105 0.89 -4.15 18.16
C ALA A 105 -0.60 -3.91 17.87
N ILE A 106 -1.20 -2.91 18.53
CA ILE A 106 -2.58 -2.49 18.28
C ILE A 106 -2.71 -1.87 16.89
N SER A 107 -1.80 -0.95 16.52
CA SER A 107 -1.86 -0.28 15.22
C SER A 107 -1.87 -1.27 14.06
N ASN A 108 -1.13 -2.38 14.18
CA ASN A 108 -1.07 -3.45 13.19
C ASN A 108 -2.35 -4.30 13.06
N LEU A 109 -3.32 -4.20 13.98
CA LEU A 109 -4.62 -4.86 13.82
C LEU A 109 -5.41 -4.26 12.65
N LYS A 110 -5.36 -2.93 12.48
CA LYS A 110 -6.08 -2.21 11.43
C LYS A 110 -5.74 -2.71 10.00
N PRO A 111 -4.47 -2.71 9.54
CA PRO A 111 -4.13 -3.21 8.22
C PRO A 111 -4.39 -4.71 8.04
N ARG A 112 -4.40 -5.51 9.12
CA ARG A 112 -4.78 -6.94 9.06
C ARG A 112 -6.27 -7.14 8.85
N LEU A 113 -7.11 -6.34 9.52
CA LEU A 113 -8.55 -6.32 9.27
C LEU A 113 -8.84 -5.90 7.82
N ARG A 114 -8.17 -4.85 7.34
CA ARG A 114 -8.27 -4.41 5.94
C ARG A 114 -7.88 -5.52 4.96
N MET A 115 -6.78 -6.22 5.21
CA MET A 115 -6.35 -7.37 4.40
C MET A 115 -7.44 -8.45 4.35
N THR A 116 -8.00 -8.83 5.51
CA THR A 116 -9.09 -9.81 5.58
C THR A 116 -10.30 -9.37 4.77
N THR A 117 -10.69 -8.09 4.86
CA THR A 117 -11.78 -7.53 4.06
C THR A 117 -11.49 -7.58 2.56
N LEU A 118 -10.27 -7.24 2.12
CA LEU A 118 -9.89 -7.32 0.71
C LEU A 118 -10.01 -8.73 0.16
N TYR A 119 -9.52 -9.73 0.90
CA TYR A 119 -9.64 -11.13 0.47
C TYR A 119 -11.08 -11.65 0.46
N TYR A 120 -11.97 -11.13 1.30
CA TYR A 120 -13.41 -11.42 1.20
C TYR A 120 -13.98 -10.99 -0.16
N PHE A 121 -13.72 -9.75 -0.59
CA PHE A 121 -14.15 -9.28 -1.90
C PHE A 121 -13.44 -10.01 -3.05
N ALA A 122 -12.15 -10.29 -2.91
CA ALA A 122 -11.37 -11.03 -3.89
C ALA A 122 -11.99 -12.40 -4.17
N GLN A 123 -12.28 -13.17 -3.11
CA GLN A 123 -12.84 -14.51 -3.22
C GLN A 123 -14.24 -14.51 -3.85
N ASN A 124 -15.10 -13.56 -3.47
CA ASN A 124 -16.47 -13.48 -4.01
C ASN A 124 -16.49 -13.12 -5.50
N ASN A 125 -15.52 -12.33 -5.97
CA ASN A 125 -15.48 -11.85 -7.35
C ASN A 125 -14.51 -12.65 -8.25
N ASN A 126 -13.76 -13.61 -7.68
CA ASN A 126 -12.62 -14.27 -8.32
C ASN A 126 -11.57 -13.24 -8.79
N TYR A 127 -11.24 -12.27 -7.95
CA TYR A 127 -10.25 -11.20 -8.21
C TYR A 127 -8.94 -11.47 -7.47
N LEU A 128 -7.86 -10.81 -7.89
CA LEU A 128 -6.59 -10.76 -7.15
C LEU A 128 -6.50 -9.48 -6.31
N VAL A 129 -5.90 -9.59 -5.13
CA VAL A 129 -5.63 -8.46 -4.23
C VAL A 129 -4.35 -7.75 -4.65
N VAL A 130 -4.43 -6.45 -4.94
CA VAL A 130 -3.27 -5.62 -5.34
C VAL A 130 -2.81 -4.75 -4.17
N GLY A 131 -1.54 -4.88 -3.80
CA GLY A 131 -0.90 -4.07 -2.77
C GLY A 131 -0.25 -2.80 -3.33
N SER A 132 -0.21 -1.78 -2.47
CA SER A 132 0.32 -0.46 -2.80
C SER A 132 1.73 -0.20 -2.28
N SER A 133 2.40 -1.17 -1.63
CA SER A 133 3.75 -0.95 -1.12
C SER A 133 4.73 -0.62 -2.24
N ASN A 134 5.40 0.52 -2.15
CA ASN A 134 6.43 0.94 -3.10
C ASN A 134 7.84 0.46 -2.69
N LYS A 135 8.83 0.62 -3.57
CA LYS A 135 10.22 0.16 -3.32
C LYS A 135 10.83 0.79 -2.07
N SER A 136 10.50 2.05 -1.77
CA SER A 136 11.02 2.75 -0.61
C SER A 136 10.52 2.11 0.69
N GLU A 137 9.20 1.94 0.82
CA GLU A 137 8.58 1.22 1.94
C GLU A 137 9.07 -0.23 2.04
N PHE A 138 9.13 -0.91 0.89
CA PHE A 138 9.54 -2.32 0.82
C PHE A 138 10.97 -2.51 1.30
N THR A 139 11.89 -1.61 0.91
CA THR A 139 13.32 -1.64 1.27
C THR A 139 13.52 -1.60 2.77
N VAL A 140 12.78 -0.75 3.48
CA VAL A 140 12.96 -0.58 4.94
C VAL A 140 11.97 -1.41 5.76
N GLY A 141 11.10 -2.18 5.10
CA GLY A 141 10.10 -3.03 5.75
C GLY A 141 8.99 -2.24 6.43
N TYR A 142 8.68 -1.05 5.91
CA TYR A 142 7.67 -0.14 6.42
C TYR A 142 6.29 -0.51 5.89
N PHE A 143 5.84 -1.67 6.35
CA PHE A 143 4.53 -2.27 6.06
C PHE A 143 4.22 -3.30 7.14
N THR A 144 2.95 -3.64 7.29
CA THR A 144 2.51 -4.67 8.24
C THR A 144 2.57 -6.03 7.58
N LYS A 145 3.39 -6.94 8.14
CA LYS A 145 3.43 -8.33 7.67
C LYS A 145 2.05 -8.97 7.84
N HIS A 146 1.51 -9.52 6.74
CA HIS A 146 0.15 -10.06 6.65
C HIS A 146 -0.96 -9.02 6.91
N GLY A 147 -0.64 -7.73 6.75
CA GLY A 147 -1.62 -6.65 6.69
C GLY A 147 -1.66 -6.11 5.26
N ASP A 148 -1.25 -4.86 5.08
CA ASP A 148 -1.11 -4.22 3.76
C ASP A 148 -0.16 -4.94 2.80
N SER A 149 0.75 -5.78 3.32
CA SER A 149 1.61 -6.64 2.50
C SER A 149 1.06 -8.04 2.23
N GLY A 150 -0.09 -8.40 2.80
CA GLY A 150 -0.78 -9.66 2.50
C GLY A 150 -1.60 -9.46 1.24
N VAL A 151 -0.98 -9.64 0.09
CA VAL A 151 -1.56 -9.36 -1.23
C VAL A 151 -1.02 -10.35 -2.26
N ASP A 152 -1.67 -10.41 -3.41
CA ASP A 152 -1.27 -11.31 -4.50
C ASP A 152 -0.28 -10.62 -5.46
N LEU A 153 -0.43 -9.30 -5.67
CA LEU A 153 0.36 -8.52 -6.64
C LEU A 153 0.92 -7.23 -6.02
N LEU A 154 2.17 -6.88 -6.37
CA LEU A 154 2.87 -5.67 -5.90
C LEU A 154 3.46 -4.87 -7.08
N PRO A 155 2.62 -4.19 -7.88
CA PRO A 155 3.09 -3.46 -9.07
C PRO A 155 4.03 -2.29 -8.74
N LEU A 156 3.98 -1.75 -7.51
CA LEU A 156 4.73 -0.56 -7.11
C LEU A 156 6.07 -0.87 -6.44
N ALA A 157 6.34 -2.13 -6.06
CA ALA A 157 7.52 -2.51 -5.27
C ALA A 157 8.86 -2.31 -6.00
N SER A 158 8.82 -2.02 -7.32
CA SER A 158 9.99 -1.70 -8.14
C SER A 158 10.31 -0.20 -8.23
N PHE A 159 9.41 0.68 -7.75
CA PHE A 159 9.50 2.12 -7.92
C PHE A 159 9.67 2.83 -6.60
N VAL A 160 10.59 3.79 -6.54
CA VAL A 160 10.79 4.62 -5.33
C VAL A 160 9.71 5.70 -5.21
N LYS A 161 9.57 6.36 -4.06
CA LYS A 161 8.45 7.30 -3.80
C LYS A 161 8.38 8.46 -4.81
N SER A 162 9.53 8.98 -5.24
CA SER A 162 9.63 10.01 -6.28
C SER A 162 9.05 9.53 -7.62
N GLU A 163 9.25 8.26 -7.99
CA GLU A 163 8.69 7.66 -9.19
C GLU A 163 7.19 7.39 -9.06
N ILE A 164 6.71 7.04 -7.86
CA ILE A 164 5.26 6.97 -7.58
C ILE A 164 4.59 8.32 -7.83
N ARG A 165 5.23 9.44 -7.44
CA ARG A 165 4.72 10.79 -7.73
C ARG A 165 4.69 11.10 -9.23
N GLU A 166 5.69 10.64 -9.99
CA GLU A 166 5.69 10.77 -11.46
C GLU A 166 4.54 9.95 -12.10
N LEU A 167 4.33 8.72 -11.64
CA LEU A 167 3.23 7.86 -12.10
C LEU A 167 1.87 8.48 -11.79
N ALA A 168 1.68 9.00 -10.58
CA ALA A 168 0.43 9.63 -10.16
C ALA A 168 0.07 10.83 -11.06
N LYS A 169 1.06 11.65 -11.43
CA LYS A 169 0.87 12.77 -12.36
C LYS A 169 0.42 12.30 -13.75
N SER A 170 1.11 11.32 -14.34
CA SER A 170 0.74 10.81 -15.68
C SER A 170 -0.61 10.07 -15.67
N LEU A 171 -0.99 9.43 -14.56
CA LEU A 171 -2.29 8.78 -14.37
C LEU A 171 -3.44 9.78 -14.12
N GLY A 172 -3.16 11.07 -13.99
CA GLY A 172 -4.18 12.11 -13.77
C GLY A 172 -4.76 12.12 -12.35
N ILE A 173 -4.01 11.62 -11.38
CA ILE A 173 -4.38 11.65 -9.95
C ILE A 173 -4.45 13.12 -9.48
N PRO A 174 -5.43 13.53 -8.65
CA PRO A 174 -5.55 14.91 -8.21
C PRO A 174 -4.32 15.42 -7.44
N ASN A 175 -3.93 16.67 -7.68
CA ASN A 175 -2.73 17.26 -7.05
C ASN A 175 -2.78 17.24 -5.52
N ILE A 176 -3.98 17.43 -4.92
CA ILE A 176 -4.14 17.36 -3.46
C ILE A 176 -3.71 16.01 -2.87
N ILE A 177 -3.87 14.92 -3.63
CA ILE A 177 -3.41 13.57 -3.25
C ILE A 177 -1.90 13.42 -3.47
N ILE A 178 -1.39 14.01 -4.55
CA ILE A 178 0.03 13.94 -4.91
C ILE A 178 0.90 14.73 -3.93
N GLU A 179 0.44 15.89 -3.47
CA GLU A 179 1.20 16.80 -2.62
C GLU A 179 1.09 16.49 -1.13
N LYS A 180 0.06 15.74 -0.72
CA LYS A 180 -0.15 15.32 0.67
C LYS A 180 1.09 14.61 1.23
N PRO A 181 1.51 14.91 2.47
CA PRO A 181 2.54 14.15 3.17
C PRO A 181 2.17 12.67 3.31
N PRO A 182 3.07 11.71 2.99
CA PRO A 182 2.81 10.29 3.18
C PRO A 182 2.55 9.93 4.66
N THR A 183 1.53 9.11 4.86
CA THR A 183 1.06 8.65 6.16
C THR A 183 0.52 7.22 6.03
N ALA A 184 0.69 6.42 7.09
CA ALA A 184 0.10 5.09 7.23
C ALA A 184 -1.32 5.15 7.82
N GLY A 185 -1.79 6.31 8.28
CA GLY A 185 -3.15 6.52 8.79
C GLY A 185 -3.48 5.66 10.02
N LEU A 186 -2.46 5.34 10.83
CA LEU A 186 -2.61 4.44 11.98
C LEU A 186 -3.08 5.18 13.24
N TRP A 187 -2.65 6.44 13.42
CA TRP A 187 -3.09 7.37 14.48
C TRP A 187 -2.96 8.82 14.00
N GLU A 188 -3.54 9.76 14.75
CA GLU A 188 -3.61 11.17 14.41
C GLU A 188 -2.21 11.82 14.24
N ASN A 189 -2.04 12.67 13.23
CA ASN A 189 -0.80 13.41 12.93
C ASN A 189 0.45 12.56 12.61
N GLN A 190 0.27 11.27 12.34
CA GLN A 190 1.34 10.35 11.96
C GLN A 190 1.86 10.63 10.54
N THR A 191 3.19 10.65 10.37
CA THR A 191 3.83 10.68 9.05
C THR A 191 4.98 9.69 8.99
N ASP A 192 5.22 9.13 7.80
CA ASP A 192 6.22 8.06 7.64
C ASP A 192 7.63 8.56 7.92
N GLU A 193 7.95 9.78 7.46
CA GLU A 193 9.28 10.36 7.64
C GLU A 193 9.63 10.60 9.11
N LYS A 194 8.63 10.92 9.95
CA LYS A 194 8.82 11.04 11.40
C LYS A 194 9.11 9.69 12.05
N GLU A 195 8.39 8.64 11.65
CA GLU A 195 8.61 7.29 12.17
C GLU A 195 9.95 6.69 11.71
N MET A 196 10.25 6.82 10.42
CA MET A 196 11.52 6.37 9.83
C MET A 196 12.70 7.22 10.31
N GLY A 197 12.47 8.49 10.66
CA GLY A 197 13.49 9.46 11.06
C GLY A 197 14.43 9.86 9.92
N PHE A 198 13.94 9.84 8.68
CA PHE A 198 14.57 10.36 7.48
C PHE A 198 13.51 10.57 6.39
N SER A 199 13.80 11.43 5.42
CA SER A 199 12.87 11.70 4.32
C SER A 199 12.89 10.62 3.25
N TYR A 200 11.82 10.55 2.46
CA TYR A 200 11.77 9.73 1.25
C TYR A 200 12.83 10.15 0.24
N GLU A 201 13.22 11.43 0.18
CA GLU A 201 14.31 11.89 -0.69
C GLU A 201 15.65 11.20 -0.35
N VAL A 202 15.99 11.12 0.94
CA VAL A 202 17.21 10.42 1.39
C VAL A 202 17.13 8.93 1.06
N LEU A 203 15.99 8.32 1.32
CA LEU A 203 15.78 6.89 1.08
C LEU A 203 15.84 6.56 -0.42
N ASP A 204 15.14 7.32 -1.26
CA ASP A 204 15.13 7.18 -2.71
C ASP A 204 16.54 7.35 -3.29
N ASN A 205 17.27 8.39 -2.86
CA ASN A 205 18.64 8.62 -3.29
C ASN A 205 19.56 7.46 -2.91
N TYR A 206 19.43 6.93 -1.69
CA TYR A 206 20.17 5.74 -1.26
C TYR A 206 19.82 4.52 -2.12
N ILE A 207 18.55 4.25 -2.37
CA ILE A 207 18.11 3.11 -3.19
C ILE A 207 18.64 3.21 -4.62
N LYS A 208 18.67 4.42 -5.20
CA LYS A 208 19.11 4.65 -6.58
C LYS A 208 20.62 4.68 -6.76
N THR A 209 21.37 5.21 -5.79
CA THR A 209 22.80 5.54 -5.97
C THR A 209 23.72 4.84 -4.97
N GLY A 210 23.17 4.25 -3.90
CA GLY A 210 23.93 3.76 -2.76
C GLY A 210 24.51 4.85 -1.86
N LYS A 211 24.21 6.13 -2.11
CA LYS A 211 24.78 7.28 -1.40
C LYS A 211 23.77 7.97 -0.49
N GLY A 212 24.28 8.62 0.55
CA GLY A 212 23.51 9.41 1.51
C GLY A 212 24.34 9.72 2.76
N PRO A 213 23.82 10.51 3.71
CA PRO A 213 24.50 10.76 4.99
C PRO A 213 24.82 9.44 5.70
N LYS A 214 26.06 9.25 6.15
CA LYS A 214 26.59 7.97 6.66
C LYS A 214 25.70 7.36 7.75
N GLU A 215 25.22 8.17 8.69
CA GLU A 215 24.37 7.72 9.79
C GLU A 215 23.00 7.21 9.30
N LEU A 216 22.38 7.94 8.35
CA LEU A 216 21.09 7.57 7.78
C LEU A 216 21.21 6.32 6.91
N VAL A 217 22.28 6.18 6.11
CA VAL A 217 22.56 4.96 5.35
C VAL A 217 22.71 3.75 6.26
N ASN A 218 23.43 3.89 7.38
CA ASN A 218 23.55 2.81 8.36
C ASN A 218 22.20 2.43 8.97
N LYS A 219 21.35 3.44 9.27
CA LYS A 219 19.99 3.21 9.75
C LYS A 219 19.13 2.47 8.72
N ILE A 220 19.16 2.88 7.46
CA ILE A 220 18.43 2.24 6.35
C ILE A 220 18.89 0.79 6.19
N LYS A 221 20.20 0.53 6.18
CA LYS A 221 20.76 -0.84 6.11
C LYS A 221 20.29 -1.71 7.28
N LYS A 222 20.30 -1.15 8.50
CA LYS A 222 19.79 -1.86 9.69
C LYS A 222 18.31 -2.19 9.56
N MET A 223 17.47 -1.22 9.16
CA MET A 223 16.04 -1.42 8.94
C MET A 223 15.76 -2.48 7.87
N ASN A 224 16.50 -2.43 6.75
CA ASN A 224 16.43 -3.45 5.71
C ASN A 224 16.78 -4.84 6.27
N LEU A 225 17.91 -4.98 6.96
CA LEU A 225 18.36 -6.26 7.51
C LEU A 225 17.34 -6.87 8.49
N VAL A 226 16.89 -6.10 9.48
CA VAL A 226 15.97 -6.63 10.52
C VAL A 226 14.57 -6.93 9.98
N SER A 227 14.21 -6.38 8.82
CA SER A 227 12.90 -6.61 8.19
C SER A 227 12.93 -7.63 7.07
N GLN A 228 14.04 -8.33 6.82
CA GLN A 228 14.16 -9.34 5.75
C GLN A 228 13.07 -10.42 5.84
N HIS A 229 12.74 -10.84 7.06
CA HIS A 229 11.67 -11.83 7.31
C HIS A 229 10.28 -11.38 6.84
N LYS A 230 10.07 -10.09 6.52
CA LYS A 230 8.82 -9.58 5.96
C LYS A 230 8.71 -9.72 4.44
N ARG A 231 9.83 -9.97 3.74
CA ARG A 231 9.93 -10.05 2.26
C ARG A 231 10.20 -11.46 1.74
N ALA A 232 10.15 -12.45 2.62
CA ALA A 232 10.32 -13.85 2.29
C ALA A 232 9.14 -14.65 2.81
N TYR A 233 8.87 -15.79 2.17
CA TYR A 233 8.03 -16.81 2.77
C TYR A 233 8.58 -17.22 4.15
N PRO A 234 7.72 -17.68 5.07
CA PRO A 234 8.20 -18.31 6.30
C PRO A 234 9.22 -19.41 5.97
N PRO A 235 10.34 -19.51 6.71
CA PRO A 235 11.31 -20.57 6.45
C PRO A 235 10.65 -21.94 6.64
N ILE A 236 10.82 -22.81 5.64
CA ILE A 236 10.37 -24.19 5.69
C ILE A 236 11.53 -25.02 6.23
N PHE A 237 11.30 -25.77 7.30
CA PHE A 237 12.27 -26.75 7.77
C PHE A 237 12.32 -27.90 6.76
N GLU A 238 13.49 -28.15 6.20
CA GLU A 238 13.77 -29.27 5.30
C GLU A 238 14.69 -30.24 6.04
N GLU A 239 14.34 -31.54 6.01
CA GLU A 239 15.14 -32.64 6.57
C GLU A 239 16.19 -33.16 5.59
#